data_AF-A0A967HS41-F1
#
_entry.id   AF-A0A967HS41-F1
#
_cell.length_a   1.000
_cell.length_b   1.000
_cell.length_c   1.000
_cell.angle_alpha   90.00
_cell.angle_beta   90.00
_cell.angle_gamma   90.00
#
_symmetry.space_group_name_H-M   'P 1'
#
loop_
_entity.id
_entity.type
_entity.pdbx_description
1 polymer ?
#
loop_
_entity_poly.entity_id
_entity_poly.type
_entity_poly.pdbx_seq_one_letter_code
_entity_poly.pdbx_strand_id
1 'polypeptide(L)'
;MAKHPTSSRVHRGDQVPDDAFVSTVRRLITWSRENRRELVIATVIVVVLGITAAWYITEQRSVEARAASRFTAVQQSVASGNIQLAIRDLEAFIGTFGDTETADQARLVLADLLIAQDRADDAVDALGSLPDD
;
A
#
# COMPACT_ATOMS: atom_id res chain seq x y z
N MET A 1 -65.76 -5.80 -54.02
CA MET A 1 -65.64 -6.54 -52.74
C MET A 1 -64.67 -7.69 -52.99
N ALA A 2 -63.63 -7.98 -52.22
CA ALA A 2 -63.22 -7.51 -50.91
C ALA A 2 -61.70 -7.31 -50.87
N LYS A 3 -61.30 -6.29 -50.11
CA LYS A 3 -59.94 -5.86 -49.82
C LYS A 3 -59.41 -6.78 -48.73
N HIS A 4 -58.39 -7.59 -48.99
CA HIS A 4 -57.74 -8.34 -47.91
C HIS A 4 -56.70 -7.46 -47.20
N PRO A 5 -56.78 -7.34 -45.86
CA PRO A 5 -55.85 -6.58 -45.05
C PRO A 5 -54.60 -7.41 -44.70
N THR A 6 -53.47 -6.71 -44.72
CA THR A 6 -52.37 -6.74 -43.74
C THR A 6 -51.95 -8.08 -43.14
N SER A 7 -50.71 -8.47 -43.41
CA SER A 7 -49.87 -9.08 -42.37
C SER A 7 -48.47 -8.50 -42.45
N SER A 8 -48.23 -7.50 -41.60
CA SER A 8 -46.91 -7.00 -41.28
C SER A 8 -46.13 -8.12 -40.59
N ARG A 9 -45.17 -8.73 -41.28
CA ARG A 9 -44.17 -9.60 -40.65
C ARG A 9 -43.23 -8.73 -39.83
N VAL A 10 -43.57 -8.54 -38.56
CA VAL A 10 -42.63 -8.04 -37.56
C VAL A 10 -41.62 -9.14 -37.32
N HIS A 11 -40.41 -9.00 -37.86
CA HIS A 11 -39.24 -9.74 -37.39
C HIS A 11 -38.92 -9.26 -35.96
N ARG A 12 -39.66 -9.79 -34.99
CA ARG A 12 -39.23 -9.80 -33.59
C ARG A 12 -38.40 -11.05 -33.42
N GLY A 13 -37.12 -10.94 -33.80
CA GLY A 13 -36.12 -11.91 -33.38
C GLY A 13 -36.03 -11.78 -31.86
N ASP A 14 -36.61 -12.75 -31.16
CA ASP A 14 -36.27 -13.02 -29.77
C ASP A 14 -34.77 -13.27 -29.72
N GLN A 15 -34.00 -12.24 -29.36
CA GLN A 15 -32.65 -12.43 -28.88
C GLN A 15 -32.78 -13.09 -27.51
N VAL A 16 -32.90 -14.42 -27.53
CA VAL A 16 -32.91 -15.23 -26.33
C VAL A 16 -31.59 -14.94 -25.58
N PRO A 17 -31.63 -14.60 -24.28
CA PRO A 17 -30.44 -14.27 -23.48
C PRO A 17 -29.31 -15.31 -23.57
N ASP A 18 -29.67 -16.57 -23.83
CA ASP A 18 -28.74 -17.69 -24.01
C ASP A 18 -27.79 -17.48 -25.19
N ASP A 19 -28.23 -16.84 -26.29
CA ASP A 19 -27.37 -16.56 -27.45
C ASP A 19 -26.35 -15.45 -27.15
N ALA A 20 -26.71 -14.46 -26.32
CA ALA A 20 -25.82 -13.37 -25.92
C ALA A 20 -24.69 -13.88 -25.01
N PHE A 21 -25.01 -14.76 -24.06
CA PHE A 21 -24.01 -15.40 -23.20
C PHE A 21 -23.09 -16.33 -24.01
N VAL A 22 -23.66 -17.21 -24.82
CA VAL A 22 -22.87 -18.19 -25.61
C VAL A 22 -21.97 -17.49 -26.61
N SER A 23 -22.43 -16.42 -27.27
CA SER A 23 -21.60 -15.62 -28.19
C SER A 23 -20.45 -14.91 -27.47
N THR A 24 -20.71 -14.37 -26.28
CA THR A 24 -19.68 -13.74 -25.44
C THR A 24 -18.63 -14.75 -25.01
N VAL A 25 -19.05 -15.92 -24.51
CA VAL A 25 -18.14 -17.00 -24.10
C VAL A 25 -17.32 -17.52 -25.28
N ARG A 26 -17.94 -17.76 -26.44
CA ARG A 26 -17.22 -18.19 -27.64
C ARG A 26 -16.18 -17.17 -28.09
N ARG A 27 -16.56 -15.89 -28.10
CA ARG A 27 -15.64 -14.79 -28.42
C ARG A 27 -14.48 -14.74 -27.44
N LEU A 28 -14.74 -14.92 -26.15
CA LEU A 28 -13.72 -14.91 -25.10
C LEU A 28 -12.76 -16.10 -25.23
N ILE A 29 -13.27 -17.30 -25.54
CA ILE A 29 -12.45 -18.51 -25.74
C ILE A 29 -11.56 -18.36 -26.99
N THR A 30 -12.12 -17.88 -28.10
CA THR A 30 -11.36 -17.67 -29.33
C THR A 30 -10.27 -16.63 -29.13
N TRP A 31 -10.63 -15.49 -28.52
CA TRP A 31 -9.68 -14.43 -28.17
C TRP A 31 -8.59 -14.94 -27.21
N SER A 32 -8.95 -15.73 -26.20
CA SER A 32 -8.00 -16.30 -25.24
C SER A 32 -7.00 -17.27 -25.90
N ARG A 33 -7.47 -18.05 -26.88
CA ARG A 33 -6.62 -18.98 -27.62
C ARG A 33 -5.63 -18.25 -28.54
N GLU A 34 -6.09 -17.19 -29.19
CA GLU A 34 -5.27 -16.34 -30.07
C GLU A 34 -4.24 -15.53 -29.27
N ASN A 35 -4.63 -15.03 -28.09
CA ASN A 35 -3.80 -14.18 -27.23
C ASN A 35 -3.13 -14.96 -26.09
N ARG A 36 -2.98 -16.29 -26.23
CA ARG A 36 -2.45 -17.15 -25.16
C ARG A 36 -1.08 -16.69 -24.65
N ARG A 37 -0.20 -16.24 -25.56
CA ARG A 37 1.13 -15.73 -25.20
C ARG A 37 1.04 -14.44 -24.39
N GLU A 38 0.19 -13.50 -24.78
CA GLU A 38 -0.01 -12.23 -24.07
C GLU A 38 -0.65 -12.45 -22.70
N LEU A 39 -1.63 -13.35 -22.61
CA LEU A 39 -2.26 -13.74 -21.35
C LEU A 39 -1.27 -14.36 -20.37
N VAL A 40 -0.37 -15.22 -20.84
CA VAL A 40 0.69 -15.79 -19.99
C VAL A 40 1.62 -14.70 -19.48
N ILE A 41 2.06 -13.79 -20.34
CA ILE A 41 2.94 -12.67 -19.95
C ILE A 41 2.23 -11.77 -18.93
N ALA A 42 0.99 -11.37 -19.19
CA ALA A 42 0.20 -10.55 -18.28
C ALA A 42 0.02 -11.24 -16.92
N THR A 43 -0.25 -12.55 -16.92
CA THR A 43 -0.38 -13.34 -15.69
C THR A 43 0.93 -13.35 -14.90
N VAL A 44 2.07 -13.59 -15.57
CA VAL A 44 3.38 -13.58 -14.93
C VAL A 44 3.69 -12.21 -14.33
N ILE A 45 3.41 -11.12 -15.05
CA ILE A 45 3.60 -9.76 -14.53
C ILE A 45 2.76 -9.54 -13.27
N VAL A 46 1.47 -9.89 -13.28
CA VAL A 46 0.60 -9.75 -12.11
C VAL A 46 1.11 -10.56 -10.92
N VAL A 47 1.56 -11.79 -11.15
CA VAL A 47 2.13 -12.66 -10.10
C VAL A 47 3.40 -12.04 -9.52
N VAL A 48 4.32 -11.58 -10.37
CA VAL A 48 5.58 -10.95 -9.91
C VAL A 48 5.27 -9.70 -9.10
N LEU A 49 4.42 -8.80 -9.60
CA LEU A 49 4.01 -7.60 -8.88
C LEU A 49 3.35 -7.93 -7.54
N GLY A 50 2.49 -8.95 -7.50
CA GLY A 50 1.85 -9.42 -6.28
C GLY A 50 2.85 -9.94 -5.25
N ILE A 51 3.84 -10.73 -5.68
CA ILE A 51 4.91 -11.24 -4.81
C ILE A 51 5.76 -10.09 -4.28
N THR A 52 6.19 -9.17 -5.15
CA THR A 52 7.00 -8.01 -4.77
C THR A 52 6.26 -7.12 -3.77
N ALA A 53 4.98 -6.83 -4.01
CA ALA A 53 4.16 -6.04 -3.10
C ALA A 53 3.98 -6.73 -1.75
N ALA A 54 3.68 -8.03 -1.74
CA ALA A 54 3.53 -8.80 -0.51
C ALA A 54 4.84 -8.83 0.30
N TRP A 55 5.98 -9.06 -0.37
CA TRP A 55 7.30 -9.06 0.28
C TRP A 55 7.62 -7.70 0.92
N TYR A 56 7.35 -6.60 0.20
CA TYR A 56 7.57 -5.25 0.69
C TYR A 56 6.74 -4.96 1.95
N ILE A 57 5.46 -5.34 1.96
CA ILE A 57 4.56 -5.16 3.12
C ILE A 57 5.02 -6.03 4.31
N THR A 58 5.48 -7.26 4.06
CA THR A 58 5.96 -8.13 5.15
C THR A 58 7.28 -7.65 5.76
N GLU A 59 8.18 -7.09 4.94
CA GLU A 59 9.47 -6.59 5.42
C GLU A 59 9.25 -5.40 6.35
N GLN A 60 8.38 -4.46 5.99
CA GLN A 60 8.01 -3.31 6.82
C GLN A 60 7.53 -3.73 8.22
N ARG A 61 6.62 -4.70 8.30
CA ARG A 61 6.13 -5.22 9.59
C ARG A 61 7.22 -5.83 10.46
N SER A 62 8.20 -6.48 9.83
CA SER A 62 9.32 -7.09 10.55
C SER A 62 10.31 -6.05 11.07
N VAL A 63 10.51 -4.96 10.32
CA VAL A 63 11.36 -3.83 10.71
C VAL A 63 10.69 -3.05 11.84
N GLU A 64 9.38 -2.84 11.78
CA GLU A 64 8.60 -2.16 12.80
C GLU A 64 8.61 -2.92 14.13
N ALA A 65 8.42 -4.23 14.13
CA ALA A 65 8.51 -5.06 15.34
C ALA A 65 9.90 -4.98 16.00
N ARG A 66 10.96 -4.91 15.19
CA ARG A 66 12.34 -4.71 15.67
C ARG A 66 12.53 -3.31 16.24
N ALA A 67 12.00 -2.28 15.57
CA ALA A 67 12.04 -0.89 16.01
C ALA A 67 11.35 -0.76 17.39
N ALA A 68 10.15 -1.30 17.56
CA ALA A 68 9.42 -1.29 18.84
C ALA A 68 10.23 -1.94 19.97
N SER A 69 10.87 -3.09 19.71
CA SER A 69 11.72 -3.75 20.72
C SER A 69 12.94 -2.90 21.13
N ARG A 70 13.54 -2.19 20.17
CA ARG A 70 14.71 -1.33 20.39
C ARG A 70 14.32 -0.01 21.06
N PHE A 71 13.13 0.52 20.76
CA PHE A 71 12.62 1.74 21.37
C PHE A 71 12.44 1.60 22.88
N THR A 72 12.00 0.44 23.37
CA THR A 72 11.95 0.15 24.82
C THR A 72 13.31 0.31 25.49
N ALA A 73 14.40 -0.07 24.82
CA ALA A 73 15.75 0.11 25.36
C ALA A 73 16.16 1.60 25.39
N VAL A 74 15.75 2.39 24.40
CA VAL A 74 15.99 3.84 24.37
C VAL A 74 15.18 4.55 25.47
N GLN A 75 13.94 4.14 25.72
CA GLN A 75 13.13 4.68 26.83
C GLN A 75 13.78 4.47 28.20
N GLN A 76 14.51 3.37 28.41
CA GLN A 76 15.28 3.18 29.65
C GLN A 76 16.39 4.23 29.80
N SER A 77 17.01 4.65 28.69
CA SER A 77 18.00 5.74 28.67
C SER A 77 17.34 7.08 29.06
N VAL A 78 16.15 7.37 28.52
CA VAL A 78 15.35 8.55 28.90
C VAL A 78 14.98 8.49 30.40
N ALA A 79 14.51 7.34 30.89
CA ALA A 79 14.12 7.13 32.29
C ALA A 79 15.31 7.23 33.26
N SER A 80 16.55 7.01 32.79
CA SER A 80 17.76 7.17 33.61
C SER A 80 18.04 8.64 33.97
N GLY A 81 17.37 9.60 33.33
CA GLY A 81 17.53 11.03 33.57
C GLY A 81 18.77 11.64 32.92
N ASN A 82 19.57 10.85 32.18
CA ASN A 82 20.69 11.37 31.42
C ASN A 82 20.22 11.90 30.05
N ILE A 83 19.81 13.16 30.01
CA ILE A 83 19.20 13.79 28.82
C ILE A 83 20.16 13.76 27.61
N GLN A 84 21.44 14.06 27.79
CA GLN A 84 22.43 14.00 26.70
C GLN A 84 22.58 12.60 26.11
N LEU A 85 22.60 11.57 26.96
CA LEU A 85 22.66 10.18 26.51
C LEU A 85 21.38 9.79 25.78
N ALA A 86 20.23 10.18 26.32
CA ALA A 86 18.92 9.92 25.72
C ALA A 86 18.80 10.54 24.32
N ILE A 87 19.23 11.80 24.13
CA ILE A 87 19.24 12.46 22.83
C ILE A 87 20.11 11.67 21.84
N ARG A 88 21.34 11.30 22.21
CA ARG A 88 22.23 10.55 21.33
C ARG A 88 21.65 9.18 20.95
N ASP A 89 21.05 8.48 21.90
CA ASP A 89 20.47 7.17 21.67
C ASP A 89 19.21 7.25 20.78
N LEU A 90 18.43 8.33 20.91
CA LEU A 90 17.29 8.63 20.05
C LEU A 90 17.73 8.99 18.62
N GLU A 91 18.77 9.82 18.45
CA GLU A 91 19.34 10.14 17.13
C GLU A 91 19.84 8.88 16.42
N ALA A 92 20.55 8.00 17.14
CA ALA A 92 21.02 6.73 16.60
C ALA A 92 19.86 5.78 16.22
N PHE A 93 18.79 5.77 17.01
CA PHE A 93 17.58 5.01 16.72
C PHE A 93 16.88 5.53 15.45
N ILE A 94 16.68 6.84 15.33
CA ILE A 94 16.06 7.47 14.16
C ILE A 94 16.91 7.24 12.91
N GLY A 95 18.24 7.34 13.00
CA GLY A 95 19.14 7.03 11.88
C GLY A 95 19.07 5.57 11.40
N THR A 96 18.63 4.64 12.26
CA THR A 96 18.52 3.21 11.92
C THR A 96 17.11 2.80 11.50
N PHE A 97 16.07 3.41 12.10
CA PHE A 97 14.66 3.03 11.96
C PHE A 97 13.79 4.15 11.40
N GLY A 98 14.37 5.18 10.77
CA GLY A 98 13.72 6.42 10.36
C GLY A 98 12.47 6.28 9.49
N ASP A 99 12.31 5.14 8.80
CA ASP A 99 11.17 4.81 7.94
C ASP A 99 10.03 4.07 8.67
N THR A 100 10.07 4.01 10.00
CA THR A 100 9.05 3.32 10.83
C THR A 100 8.20 4.32 11.61
N GLU A 101 6.93 3.98 11.88
CA GLU A 101 6.04 4.76 12.75
C GLU A 101 6.65 4.94 14.16
N THR A 102 7.43 3.97 14.62
CA THR A 102 8.15 4.07 15.90
C THR A 102 9.24 5.15 15.88
N ALA A 103 9.85 5.43 14.73
CA ALA A 103 10.80 6.54 14.62
C ALA A 103 10.12 7.90 14.67
N ASP A 104 8.87 8.01 14.22
CA ASP A 104 8.11 9.25 14.37
C ASP A 104 7.83 9.56 15.85
N GLN A 105 7.48 8.53 16.62
CA GLN A 105 7.38 8.64 18.08
C GLN A 105 8.73 9.02 18.71
N ALA A 106 9.83 8.44 18.24
CA ALA A 106 11.17 8.79 18.73
C ALA A 106 11.56 10.24 18.41
N ARG A 107 11.20 10.76 17.23
CA ARG A 107 11.40 12.17 16.85
C ARG A 107 10.63 13.11 17.78
N LEU A 108 9.39 12.77 18.14
CA LEU A 108 8.60 13.55 19.10
C LEU A 108 9.27 13.60 20.49
N VAL A 109 9.74 12.46 21.00
CA VAL A 109 10.45 12.41 22.28
C VAL A 109 11.76 13.20 22.23
N LEU A 110 12.51 13.10 21.12
CA LEU A 110 13.73 13.87 20.93
C LEU A 110 13.45 15.37 20.91
N ALA A 111 12.40 15.81 20.22
CA ALA A 111 12.00 17.20 20.20
C ALA A 111 11.64 17.73 21.59
N ASP A 112 10.89 16.96 22.39
CA ASP A 112 10.56 17.32 23.78
C ASP A 112 11.81 17.49 24.65
N LEU A 113 12.78 16.56 24.52
CA LEU A 113 14.06 16.65 25.23
C LEU A 113 14.92 17.83 24.77
N LEU A 114 14.88 18.20 23.49
CA LEU A 114 15.60 19.36 22.96
C LEU A 114 14.98 20.67 23.45
N ILE A 115 13.65 20.77 23.45
CA ILE A 115 12.91 21.92 24.01
C ILE A 115 13.23 22.08 25.50
N ALA A 116 13.27 20.97 26.26
CA ALA A 116 13.64 21.00 27.67
C ALA A 116 15.07 21.51 27.93
N GLN A 117 15.93 21.52 26.91
CA GLN A 117 17.30 22.05 26.96
C GLN A 117 17.47 23.42 26.30
N ASP A 118 16.37 24.15 26.06
CA ASP A 118 16.39 25.47 25.42
C ASP A 118 16.90 25.42 23.96
N ARG A 119 16.84 24.24 23.33
CA ARG A 119 17.25 23.97 21.95
C ARG A 119 16.03 23.80 21.04
N ALA A 120 15.12 24.76 21.10
CA ALA A 120 13.86 24.70 20.35
C ALA A 120 14.07 24.71 18.82
N ASP A 121 15.09 25.41 18.32
CA ASP A 121 15.43 25.42 16.90
C ASP A 121 15.85 24.02 16.40
N ASP A 122 16.71 23.33 17.16
CA ASP A 122 17.13 21.96 16.86
C ASP A 122 15.94 20.97 16.92
N ALA A 123 14.94 21.25 17.77
CA ALA A 123 13.73 20.44 17.87
C ALA A 123 12.87 20.55 16.60
N VAL A 124 12.78 21.75 16.01
CA VAL A 124 12.05 21.96 14.75
C VAL A 124 12.74 21.22 13.61
N ASP A 125 14.08 21.24 13.54
CA ASP A 125 14.83 20.48 12.53
C ASP A 125 14.61 18.97 12.66
N ALA A 126 14.55 18.46 13.89
CA ALA A 126 14.25 17.05 14.14
C ALA A 126 12.84 16.66 13.68
N LEU A 127 11.84 17.52 13.92
CA LEU A 127 10.45 17.30 13.53
C LEU A 127 10.18 17.55 12.04
N GLY A 128 10.92 18.45 11.39
CA GLY A 128 10.80 18.72 9.95
C GLY A 128 11.17 17.53 9.05
N SER A 129 11.69 16.45 9.64
CA SER A 129 11.91 15.15 8.99
C SER A 129 10.75 14.16 9.13
N LEU A 130 9.67 14.54 9.81
CA LEU A 130 8.44 13.74 9.89
C LEU A 130 7.70 13.80 8.55
N PRO A 131 7.17 12.67 8.04
CA PRO A 131 6.30 12.68 6.87
C PRO A 131 5.06 13.56 7.15
N ASP A 132 4.81 14.57 6.31
CA ASP A 132 3.53 15.27 6.27
C ASP A 132 2.48 14.30 5.71
N ASP A 133 1.60 13.76 6.57
CA ASP A 133 0.45 12.93 6.18
C ASP A 133 -0.55 13.66 5.24
#